data_AF-A0A1R1YF26-F1
#
_entry.id   AF-A0A1R1YF26-F1
#
_cell.length_a   1.000
_cell.length_b   1.000
_cell.length_c   1.000
_cell.angle_alpha   90.00
_cell.angle_beta   90.00
_cell.angle_gamma   90.00
#
_symmetry.space_group_name_H-M   'P 1'
#
loop_
_entity.id
_entity.type
_entity.pdbx_description
1 polymer ?
#
loop_
_entity_poly.entity_id
_entity_poly.type
_entity_poly.pdbx_seq_one_letter_code
_entity_poly.pdbx_strand_id
1 'polypeptide(L)'
;MRFIKDSKKPLSVYSITRYIHSISGLIRRDPNTPIPKGRAIGATLAANAGVTSDDIVSHAFWSNYTIFDTFYRLARNSSNDLTESILNLE
;
A
#
# COMPACT_ATOMS: atom_id res chain seq x y z
N MET A 1 -18.17 17.26 -1.72
CA MET A 1 -17.13 17.67 -0.75
C MET A 1 -17.32 19.15 -0.41
N ARG A 2 -17.47 19.51 0.89
CA ARG A 2 -17.92 20.86 1.33
C ARG A 2 -16.77 21.82 1.70
N PHE A 3 -15.50 21.40 1.61
CA PHE A 3 -14.32 22.15 2.07
C PHE A 3 -13.40 22.67 0.95
N ILE A 4 -13.81 22.59 -0.32
CA ILE A 4 -12.99 23.09 -1.45
C ILE A 4 -13.07 24.63 -1.58
N LYS A 5 -13.81 25.31 -0.68
CA LYS A 5 -14.10 26.74 -0.82
C LYS A 5 -12.97 27.67 -0.34
N ASP A 6 -11.99 27.15 0.39
CA ASP A 6 -10.85 27.92 0.89
C ASP A 6 -9.58 27.08 0.87
N SER A 7 -8.78 27.24 -0.18
CA SER A 7 -7.51 26.52 -0.38
C SER A 7 -6.39 27.02 0.55
N LYS A 8 -6.58 28.13 1.28
CA LYS A 8 -5.58 28.68 2.19
C LYS A 8 -5.60 27.99 3.55
N LYS A 9 -6.68 27.28 3.89
CA LYS A 9 -6.81 26.59 5.16
C LYS A 9 -6.44 25.11 5.02
N PRO A 10 -5.46 24.60 5.80
CA PRO A 10 -5.16 23.18 5.79
C PRO A 10 -6.35 22.37 6.33
N LEU A 11 -6.56 21.18 5.78
CA LEU A 11 -7.56 20.24 6.29
C LEU A 11 -7.14 19.72 7.67
N SER A 12 -8.11 19.55 8.56
CA SER A 12 -7.85 18.92 9.85
C SER A 12 -7.59 17.43 9.69
N VAL A 13 -6.73 16.87 10.56
CA VAL A 13 -6.47 15.43 10.65
C VAL A 13 -7.77 14.65 10.73
N TYR A 14 -8.72 15.10 11.55
CA TYR A 14 -10.02 14.48 11.69
C TYR A 14 -10.82 14.41 10.37
N SER A 15 -10.78 15.48 9.57
CA SER A 15 -11.45 15.49 8.25
C SER A 15 -10.80 14.51 7.29
N ILE A 16 -9.47 14.49 7.24
CA ILE A 16 -8.69 13.57 6.39
C ILE A 16 -8.99 12.12 6.78
N THR A 17 -8.90 11.78 8.07
CA THR A 17 -9.19 10.44 8.59
C THR A 17 -10.61 10.01 8.25
N ARG A 18 -11.60 10.89 8.42
CA ARG A 18 -12.99 10.59 8.05
C ARG A 18 -13.10 10.24 6.57
N TYR A 19 -12.51 11.03 5.69
CA TYR A 19 -12.57 10.78 4.25
C TYR A 19 -11.85 9.48 3.85
N ILE A 20 -10.68 9.21 4.44
CA ILE A 20 -9.96 7.95 4.22
C ILE A 20 -10.86 6.77 4.61
N HIS A 21 -11.46 6.77 5.80
CA HIS A 21 -12.36 5.69 6.22
C HIS A 21 -13.57 5.52 5.29
N SER A 22 -14.20 6.62 4.89
CA SER A 22 -15.35 6.58 3.97
C SER A 22 -14.98 5.96 2.61
N ILE A 23 -13.83 6.34 2.05
CA ILE A 23 -13.37 5.80 0.76
C ILE A 23 -12.90 4.35 0.92
N SER A 24 -12.11 4.05 1.93
CA SER A 24 -11.58 2.69 2.16
C SER A 24 -12.69 1.68 2.47
N GLY A 25 -13.82 2.12 3.03
CA GLY A 25 -15.01 1.28 3.21
C GLY A 25 -15.66 0.81 1.90
N LEU A 26 -15.35 1.45 0.76
CA LEU A 26 -15.87 1.07 -0.55
C LEU A 26 -15.05 -0.03 -1.24
N ILE A 27 -13.89 -0.39 -0.69
CA ILE A 27 -13.06 -1.47 -1.24
C ILE A 27 -13.81 -2.80 -1.09
N ARG A 28 -14.06 -3.49 -2.22
CA ARG A 28 -14.64 -4.83 -2.23
C ARG A 28 -13.67 -5.80 -1.57
N ARG A 29 -14.16 -6.58 -0.61
CA ARG A 29 -13.37 -7.50 0.20
C ARG A 29 -14.27 -8.59 0.79
N ASP A 30 -13.68 -9.73 1.14
CA ASP A 30 -14.44 -10.80 1.78
C ASP A 30 -14.96 -10.38 3.15
N PRO A 31 -16.08 -10.97 3.61
CA PRO A 31 -16.57 -10.75 4.97
C PRO A 31 -15.46 -10.98 6.01
N ASN A 32 -15.38 -10.09 7.00
CA ASN A 32 -14.40 -10.14 8.11
C ASN A 32 -12.92 -9.88 7.76
N THR A 33 -12.56 -9.60 6.51
CA THR A 33 -11.19 -9.18 6.17
C THR A 33 -10.95 -7.74 6.63
N PRO A 34 -9.81 -7.36 7.24
CA PRO A 34 -9.57 -5.97 7.63
C PRO A 34 -9.52 -5.01 6.43
N ILE A 35 -9.92 -3.74 6.62
CA ILE A 35 -9.71 -2.70 5.61
C ILE A 35 -8.21 -2.38 5.54
N PRO A 36 -7.55 -2.55 4.38
CA PRO A 36 -6.13 -2.26 4.27
C PRO A 36 -5.85 -0.76 4.41
N LYS A 37 -4.71 -0.43 5.02
CA LYS A 37 -4.24 0.96 5.11
C LYS A 37 -3.86 1.45 3.70
N GLY A 38 -4.23 2.68 3.35
CA GLY A 38 -3.88 3.26 2.04
C GLY A 38 -2.39 3.19 1.70
N ARG A 39 -1.50 3.41 2.69
CA ARG A 39 -0.04 3.29 2.49
C ARG A 39 0.40 1.87 2.15
N ALA A 40 -0.26 0.86 2.71
CA ALA A 40 0.03 -0.55 2.43
C ALA A 40 -0.39 -0.93 1.00
N ILE A 41 -1.49 -0.36 0.50
CA ILE A 41 -1.96 -0.56 -0.88
C ILE A 41 -0.90 -0.07 -1.87
N GLY A 42 -0.43 1.18 -1.71
CA GLY A 42 0.56 1.77 -2.61
C GLY A 42 1.87 0.98 -2.66
N ALA A 43 2.41 0.61 -1.49
CA ALA A 43 3.66 -0.14 -1.42
C ALA A 43 3.53 -1.58 -1.97
N THR A 44 2.38 -2.22 -1.76
CA THR A 44 2.11 -3.55 -2.34
C THR A 44 2.02 -3.47 -3.86
N LEU A 45 1.35 -2.44 -4.41
CA LEU A 45 1.27 -2.24 -5.85
C LEU A 45 2.65 -1.97 -6.47
N ALA A 46 3.48 -1.16 -5.82
CA ALA A 46 4.85 -0.91 -6.27
C ALA A 46 5.69 -2.21 -6.27
N ALA A 47 5.60 -3.00 -5.20
CA ALA A 47 6.30 -4.29 -5.13
C ALA A 47 5.84 -5.25 -6.22
N ASN A 48 4.52 -5.32 -6.48
CA ASN A 48 3.96 -6.14 -7.55
C ASN A 48 4.35 -5.66 -8.97
N ALA A 49 4.67 -4.37 -9.11
CA ALA A 49 5.22 -3.80 -10.34
C ALA A 49 6.74 -4.01 -10.49
N GLY A 50 7.38 -4.71 -9.54
CA GLY A 50 8.81 -5.01 -9.57
C GLY A 50 9.70 -3.89 -9.04
N VAL A 51 9.15 -2.86 -8.40
CA VAL A 51 9.96 -1.83 -7.73
C VAL A 51 10.77 -2.49 -6.61
N THR A 52 12.04 -2.11 -6.49
CA THR A 52 12.93 -2.70 -5.48
C THR A 52 12.42 -2.41 -4.07
N SER A 53 12.69 -3.33 -3.14
CA SER A 53 12.27 -3.14 -1.76
C SER A 53 12.98 -1.94 -1.11
N ASP A 54 14.23 -1.67 -1.50
CA ASP A 54 14.99 -0.50 -1.02
C ASP A 54 14.36 0.82 -1.48
N ASP A 55 13.96 0.92 -2.75
CA ASP A 55 13.26 2.11 -3.27
C ASP A 55 11.93 2.32 -2.55
N ILE A 56 11.16 1.26 -2.33
CA ILE A 56 9.88 1.33 -1.61
C ILE A 56 10.09 1.79 -0.18
N VAL A 57 11.05 1.21 0.54
CA VAL A 57 11.38 1.55 1.93
C VAL A 57 11.84 3.00 2.05
N SER A 58 12.72 3.43 1.14
CA SER A 58 13.22 4.80 1.07
C SER A 58 12.10 5.80 0.79
N HIS A 59 11.28 5.57 -0.25
CA HIS A 59 10.17 6.46 -0.63
C HIS A 59 9.09 6.55 0.45
N ALA A 60 8.83 5.47 1.17
CA ALA A 60 7.84 5.43 2.24
C ALA A 60 8.36 5.91 3.60
N PHE A 61 9.66 6.26 3.68
CA PHE A 61 10.37 6.64 4.90
C PHE A 61 10.23 5.60 6.02
N TRP A 62 10.41 4.32 5.68
CA TRP A 62 10.42 3.24 6.67
C TRP A 62 11.84 2.98 7.17
N SER A 63 11.96 2.59 8.44
CA SER A 63 13.26 2.40 9.08
C SER A 63 14.03 1.19 8.55
N ASN A 64 13.34 0.20 7.98
CA ASN A 64 13.95 -0.96 7.33
C ASN A 64 12.91 -1.75 6.51
N TYR A 65 13.41 -2.74 5.77
CA TYR A 65 12.62 -3.72 5.04
C TYR A 65 11.62 -4.48 5.91
N THR A 66 12.00 -4.88 7.13
CA THR A 66 11.12 -5.66 8.02
C THR A 66 9.84 -4.91 8.35
N ILE A 67 9.91 -3.58 8.55
CA ILE A 67 8.72 -2.74 8.75
C ILE A 67 7.80 -2.77 7.54
N PHE A 68 8.36 -2.63 6.34
CA PHE A 68 7.61 -2.75 5.09
C PHE A 68 6.94 -4.12 4.98
N ASP A 69 7.72 -5.19 5.03
CA ASP A 69 7.25 -6.55 4.75
C ASP A 69 6.25 -7.05 5.81
N THR A 70 6.42 -6.68 7.08
CA THR A 70 5.56 -7.16 8.17
C THR A 70 4.25 -6.39 8.25
N PHE A 71 4.29 -5.06 8.09
CA PHE A 71 3.14 -4.20 8.43
C PHE A 71 2.46 -3.53 7.23
N TYR A 72 3.16 -3.41 6.10
CA TYR A 72 2.69 -2.62 4.97
C TYR A 72 2.66 -3.38 3.64
N ARG A 73 3.13 -4.62 3.60
CA ARG A 73 3.00 -5.50 2.44
C ARG A 73 1.78 -6.40 2.61
N LEU A 74 0.74 -6.15 1.80
CA LEU A 74 -0.55 -6.87 1.88
C LEU A 74 -0.47 -8.27 1.27
N ALA A 75 0.35 -8.44 0.25
CA ALA A 75 0.54 -9.72 -0.40
C ALA A 75 2.01 -9.91 -0.76
N ARG A 76 2.49 -11.13 -0.55
CA ARG A 76 3.78 -11.61 -1.06
C ARG A 76 3.44 -12.46 -2.27
N ASN A 77 3.18 -11.79 -3.38
CA ASN A 77 3.08 -12.50 -4.64
C ASN A 77 4.47 -13.10 -4.88
N SER A 78 4.64 -14.39 -4.61
CA SER A 78 5.80 -15.12 -5.10
C SER A 78 5.59 -15.26 -6.60
N SER A 79 5.90 -14.19 -7.33
CA SER A 79 6.15 -14.35 -8.74
C SER A 79 7.35 -15.26 -8.83
N ASN A 80 7.06 -16.48 -9.31
CA ASN A 80 8.01 -17.44 -9.84
C ASN A 80 8.59 -18.34 -8.75
N ASP A 81 8.40 -19.65 -8.91
CA ASP A 81 9.37 -20.60 -8.40
C ASP A 81 10.73 -20.13 -8.93
N LEU A 82 11.60 -19.66 -8.04
CA LEU A 82 12.88 -19.06 -8.41
C LEU A 82 13.65 -20.05 -9.31
N THR A 83 13.43 -21.34 -9.06
CA THR A 83 13.91 -22.48 -9.84
C THR A 83 13.47 -22.40 -11.30
N GLU A 84 12.19 -22.18 -11.60
CA GLU A 84 11.66 -22.05 -12.97
C GLU A 84 12.11 -20.76 -13.67
N SER A 85 12.41 -19.70 -12.92
CA SER A 85 12.95 -18.46 -13.50
C SER A 85 14.45 -18.52 -13.82
N ILE A 86 15.19 -19.44 -13.20
CA ILE A 86 16.65 -19.65 -13.40
C ILE A 86 16.89 -20.81 -14.36
N LEU A 87 16.12 -21.89 -14.21
CA LEU A 87 16.10 -23.00 -15.15
C LEU A 87 15.28 -22.55 -16.36
N ASN A 88 15.95 -21.93 -17.32
CA ASN A 88 15.42 -21.80 -18.66
C ASN A 88 15.33 -23.21 -19.28
N LEU A 89 14.32 -23.99 -18.87
CA LEU A 89 13.98 -25.31 -19.40
C LEU A 89 13.29 -25.10 -20.75
N GLU A 90 14.11 -24.75 -21.74
CA GLU A 90 13.79 -24.88 -23.17
C GLU A 90 14.57 -26.06 -23.75
#